data_AF-A0AAD7IT20-F1
#
_entry.id   AF-A0AAD7IT20-F1
#
_cell.length_a   1.000
_cell.length_b   1.000
_cell.length_c   1.000
_cell.angle_alpha   90.00
_cell.angle_beta   90.00
_cell.angle_gamma   90.00
#
_symmetry.space_group_name_H-M   'P 1'
#
loop_
_entity.id
_entity.type
_entity.pdbx_description
1 polymer ?
#
loop_
_entity_poly.entity_id
_entity_poly.type
_entity_poly.pdbx_seq_one_letter_code
_entity_poly.pdbx_strand_id
1 'polypeptide(L)'
;MNYSPHWGHYIGSLKWILLLQDCALLHTKYPQLPLFSYLPFNSATFREFAAASAARISDVETSGHLAVKNLLQTLVRSFQGAVSSLTMAQHAARDELRAQMLSLEAQIQALALRINDVDRPQRRSRDTVNLVLLIPPPFLPSLAPAIVHISNETSVRLGIATTIEDGMYIPPDQSPFQTHPFSASTEQHAPGSTSLSMASVISPSSSTPSASQPASSSVEQTAAWNLLSLRYTDARLRRHTWDWIEAMNSFLPKYDFQPVKKITDIWTEWATGLNGFLSIRELEEGWNSRWKRDSRKIKSEWSRRSKVIKLIEGLQKKPNWNLELALRFIRETYEMDRQFNTVRKFCDYIQSSKTGGLDAVFTKSCTFVN
;
A
#
# COMPACT_ATOMS: atom_id res chain seq x y z
N MET A 1 2.07 -38.90 -12.94
CA MET A 1 2.27 -37.57 -12.33
C MET A 1 3.77 -37.32 -12.26
N ASN A 2 4.31 -36.55 -13.21
CA ASN A 2 5.74 -36.28 -13.32
C ASN A 2 6.09 -35.06 -12.45
N TYR A 3 6.78 -35.30 -11.33
CA TYR A 3 7.36 -34.23 -10.53
C TYR A 3 8.57 -33.66 -11.28
N SER A 4 8.53 -32.37 -11.59
CA SER A 4 9.63 -31.64 -12.20
C SER A 4 10.73 -31.35 -11.14
N PRO A 5 11.96 -31.86 -11.28
CA PRO A 5 13.00 -31.81 -10.25
C PRO A 5 13.88 -30.54 -10.29
N HIS A 6 13.49 -29.49 -11.03
CA HIS A 6 14.45 -28.42 -11.36
C HIS A 6 14.80 -27.45 -10.22
N TRP A 7 13.97 -27.29 -9.19
CA TRP A 7 14.19 -26.25 -8.17
C TRP A 7 15.33 -26.55 -7.16
N GLY A 8 15.61 -27.84 -6.88
CA GLY A 8 16.69 -28.23 -5.97
C GLY A 8 18.09 -27.87 -6.49
N HIS A 9 18.29 -27.91 -7.82
CA HIS A 9 19.56 -27.55 -8.45
C HIS A 9 19.85 -26.04 -8.37
N TYR A 10 18.83 -25.18 -8.41
CA TYR A 10 19.03 -23.73 -8.37
C TYR A 10 19.51 -23.23 -7.00
N ILE A 11 18.97 -23.76 -5.91
CA ILE A 11 19.37 -23.35 -4.55
C ILE A 11 20.78 -23.82 -4.22
N GLY A 12 21.18 -25.01 -4.67
CA GLY A 12 22.56 -25.49 -4.57
C GLY A 12 23.53 -24.61 -5.38
N SER A 13 23.15 -24.25 -6.61
CA SER A 13 23.99 -23.43 -7.50
C SER A 13 24.19 -22.00 -7.00
N LEU A 14 23.17 -21.38 -6.38
CA LEU A 14 23.26 -20.03 -5.83
C LEU A 14 24.25 -19.92 -4.65
N LYS A 15 24.33 -20.95 -3.80
CA LYS A 15 25.30 -20.98 -2.70
C LYS A 15 26.74 -21.00 -3.20
N TRP A 16 27.01 -21.74 -4.27
CA TRP A 16 28.33 -21.78 -4.90
C TRP A 16 28.72 -20.46 -5.55
N ILE A 17 27.77 -19.76 -6.18
CA ILE A 17 28.01 -18.46 -6.80
C ILE A 17 28.39 -17.43 -5.73
N LEU A 18 27.66 -17.37 -4.61
CA LEU A 18 27.96 -16.46 -3.50
C LEU A 18 29.35 -16.73 -2.91
N LEU A 19 29.65 -18.01 -2.65
CA LEU A 19 30.93 -18.39 -2.06
C LEU A 19 32.12 -18.07 -2.99
N LEU A 20 31.94 -18.22 -4.31
CA LEU A 20 32.96 -17.88 -5.30
C LEU A 20 33.19 -16.36 -5.40
N GLN A 21 32.12 -15.56 -5.30
CA GLN A 21 32.21 -14.10 -5.26
C GLN A 21 32.94 -13.62 -3.99
N ASP A 22 32.60 -14.19 -2.83
CA ASP A 22 33.26 -13.87 -1.57
C ASP A 22 34.74 -14.25 -1.60
N CYS A 23 35.09 -15.40 -2.18
CA CYS A 23 36.48 -15.80 -2.38
C CYS A 23 37.25 -14.84 -3.31
N ALA A 24 36.63 -14.33 -4.37
CA ALA A 24 37.23 -13.34 -5.28
C ALA A 24 37.55 -12.02 -4.56
N LEU A 25 36.63 -11.55 -3.72
CA LEU A 25 36.84 -10.38 -2.85
C LEU A 25 37.96 -10.63 -1.83
N LEU A 26 37.93 -11.79 -1.19
CA LEU A 26 38.93 -12.17 -0.19
C LEU A 26 40.33 -12.30 -0.81
N HIS A 27 40.44 -12.80 -2.04
CA HIS A 27 41.70 -12.87 -2.80
C HIS A 27 42.27 -11.48 -3.08
N THR A 28 41.41 -10.51 -3.41
CA THR A 28 41.83 -9.13 -3.65
C THR A 28 42.39 -8.48 -2.39
N LYS A 29 41.81 -8.80 -1.22
CA LYS A 29 42.20 -8.19 0.06
C LYS A 29 43.37 -8.91 0.75
N TYR A 30 43.46 -10.23 0.60
CA TYR A 30 44.43 -11.08 1.29
C TYR A 30 44.98 -12.17 0.36
N PRO A 31 45.75 -11.80 -0.69
CA PRO A 31 46.24 -12.76 -1.68
C PRO A 31 47.17 -13.84 -1.08
N GLN A 32 47.78 -13.57 0.08
CA GLN A 32 48.67 -14.49 0.79
C GLN A 32 47.98 -15.62 1.56
N LEU A 33 46.63 -15.70 1.57
CA LEU A 33 45.95 -16.77 2.30
C LEU A 33 46.27 -18.15 1.69
N PRO A 34 46.57 -19.18 2.51
CA PRO A 34 46.92 -20.52 2.02
C PRO A 34 45.85 -21.13 1.10
N LEU A 35 44.58 -20.74 1.28
CA LEU A 35 43.45 -21.16 0.45
C LEU A 35 43.70 -20.88 -1.06
N PHE A 36 44.41 -19.80 -1.40
CA PHE A 36 44.65 -19.39 -2.78
C PHE A 36 45.84 -20.07 -3.45
N SER A 37 46.61 -20.85 -2.71
CA SER A 37 47.69 -21.68 -3.27
C SER A 37 47.17 -22.92 -3.99
N TYR A 38 45.93 -23.32 -3.73
CA TYR A 38 45.32 -24.56 -4.25
C TYR A 38 44.38 -24.30 -5.44
N LEU A 39 44.17 -25.34 -6.26
CA LEU A 39 43.13 -25.32 -7.30
C LEU A 39 41.73 -25.32 -6.66
N PRO A 40 40.72 -24.65 -7.26
CA PRO A 40 40.80 -23.89 -8.52
C PRO A 40 41.33 -22.46 -8.36
N PHE A 41 41.64 -22.01 -7.15
CA PHE A 41 41.91 -20.60 -6.84
C PHE A 41 43.27 -20.07 -7.36
N ASN A 42 44.26 -20.94 -7.56
CA ASN A 42 45.55 -20.55 -8.19
C ASN A 42 45.48 -20.52 -9.74
N SER A 43 44.31 -20.76 -10.34
CA SER A 43 44.17 -20.75 -11.80
C SER A 43 44.20 -19.33 -12.39
N ALA A 44 44.58 -19.19 -13.65
CA ALA A 44 44.47 -17.92 -14.37
C ALA A 44 43.01 -17.46 -14.48
N THR A 45 42.09 -18.39 -14.72
CA THR A 45 40.65 -18.12 -14.83
C THR A 45 40.05 -17.56 -13.55
N PHE A 46 40.42 -18.09 -12.37
CA PHE A 46 39.98 -17.52 -11.10
C PHE A 46 40.57 -16.12 -10.85
N ARG A 47 41.85 -15.90 -11.20
CA ARG A 47 42.50 -14.58 -11.03
C ARG A 47 41.86 -13.50 -11.91
N GLU A 48 41.55 -13.82 -13.16
CA GLU A 48 40.81 -12.94 -14.07
C GLU A 48 39.40 -12.64 -13.53
N PHE A 49 38.69 -13.67 -13.07
CA PHE A 49 37.38 -13.51 -12.45
C PHE A 49 37.44 -12.63 -11.18
N ALA A 50 38.44 -12.83 -10.33
CA ALA A 50 38.61 -12.06 -9.11
C ALA A 50 38.91 -10.58 -9.40
N ALA A 51 39.81 -10.31 -10.35
CA ALA A 51 40.13 -8.96 -10.80
C ALA A 51 38.91 -8.25 -11.41
N ALA A 52 38.17 -8.93 -12.28
CA ALA A 52 36.95 -8.39 -12.89
C ALA A 52 35.85 -8.13 -11.85
N SER A 53 35.70 -9.01 -10.85
CA SER A 53 34.72 -8.86 -9.78
C SER A 53 35.03 -7.67 -8.88
N ALA A 54 36.30 -7.52 -8.48
CA ALA A 54 36.75 -6.38 -7.68
C ALA A 54 36.54 -5.04 -8.40
N ALA A 55 36.86 -4.98 -9.70
CA ALA A 55 36.64 -3.79 -10.52
C ALA A 55 35.14 -3.42 -10.61
N ARG A 56 34.27 -4.40 -10.86
CA ARG A 56 32.82 -4.19 -10.93
C ARG A 56 32.24 -3.70 -9.61
N ILE A 57 32.67 -4.27 -8.49
CA ILE A 57 32.18 -3.87 -7.17
C ILE A 57 32.60 -2.44 -6.86
N SER A 58 33.85 -2.07 -7.15
CA SER A 58 34.33 -0.69 -6.97
C SER A 58 33.58 0.32 -7.86
N ASP A 59 33.30 -0.02 -9.11
CA ASP A 59 32.51 0.81 -10.03
C ASP A 59 31.06 1.00 -9.55
N VAL A 60 30.44 -0.08 -9.05
CA VAL A 60 29.10 -0.03 -8.47
C VAL A 60 29.06 0.78 -7.17
N GLU A 61 30.05 0.63 -6.29
CA GLU A 61 30.15 1.40 -5.05
C GLU A 61 30.32 2.90 -5.31
N THR A 62 31.20 3.27 -6.25
CA THR A 62 31.42 4.67 -6.62
C THR A 62 30.20 5.29 -7.29
N SER A 63 29.58 4.56 -8.23
CA SER A 63 28.33 4.97 -8.88
C SER A 63 27.17 5.10 -7.90
N GLY A 64 27.03 4.15 -6.97
CA GLY A 64 26.01 4.19 -5.91
C GLY A 64 26.21 5.36 -4.96
N HIS A 65 27.45 5.63 -4.55
CA HIS A 65 27.78 6.77 -3.70
C HIS A 65 27.47 8.11 -4.40
N LEU A 66 27.76 8.22 -5.70
CA LEU A 66 27.40 9.38 -6.49
C LEU A 66 25.88 9.54 -6.63
N ALA A 67 25.14 8.46 -6.83
CA ALA A 67 23.68 8.48 -6.91
C ALA A 67 23.04 8.98 -5.59
N VAL A 68 23.53 8.53 -4.44
CA VAL A 68 23.06 9.00 -3.13
C VAL A 68 23.37 10.49 -2.94
N LYS A 69 24.57 10.95 -3.32
CA LYS A 69 24.92 12.38 -3.28
C LYS A 69 23.98 13.22 -4.16
N ASN A 70 23.70 12.76 -5.37
CA ASN A 70 22.80 13.45 -6.29
C ASN A 70 21.36 13.47 -5.77
N LEU A 71 20.90 12.38 -5.16
CA LEU A 71 19.57 12.31 -4.53
C LEU A 71 19.45 13.34 -3.41
N LEU A 72 20.41 13.41 -2.49
CA LEU A 72 20.40 14.37 -1.40
C LEU A 72 20.40 15.81 -1.91
N GLN A 73 21.21 16.13 -2.92
CA GLN A 73 21.20 17.46 -3.55
C GLN A 73 19.83 17.78 -4.17
N THR A 74 19.19 16.79 -4.80
CA THR A 74 17.86 16.97 -5.40
C THR A 74 16.80 17.24 -4.34
N LEU A 75 16.84 16.51 -3.21
CA LEU A 75 15.94 16.73 -2.08
C LEU A 75 16.14 18.11 -1.45
N VAL A 76 17.39 18.54 -1.25
CA VAL A 76 17.71 19.87 -0.72
C VAL A 76 17.17 20.97 -1.65
N ARG A 77 17.40 20.84 -2.96
CA ARG A 77 16.86 21.81 -3.94
C ARG A 77 15.33 21.82 -3.95
N SER A 78 14.70 20.65 -3.87
CA SER A 78 13.24 20.54 -3.80
C SER A 78 12.68 21.18 -2.54
N PHE A 79 13.30 20.94 -1.39
CA PHE A 79 12.88 21.52 -0.12
C PHE A 79 13.04 23.04 -0.11
N GLN A 80 14.18 23.55 -0.61
CA GLN A 80 14.40 24.99 -0.76
C GLN A 80 13.33 25.63 -1.66
N GLY A 81 13.02 25.00 -2.80
CA GLY A 81 11.95 25.47 -3.69
C GLY A 81 10.58 25.50 -3.01
N ALA A 82 10.23 24.46 -2.25
CA ALA A 82 8.98 24.38 -1.51
C ALA A 82 8.88 25.46 -0.41
N VAL A 83 9.94 25.68 0.36
CA VAL A 83 9.99 26.72 1.40
C VAL A 83 9.88 28.11 0.78
N SER A 84 10.62 28.39 -0.30
CA SER A 84 10.51 29.67 -1.00
C SER A 84 9.12 29.91 -1.56
N SER A 85 8.48 28.88 -2.13
CA SER A 85 7.10 28.98 -2.61
C SER A 85 6.12 29.29 -1.47
N LEU A 86 6.30 28.64 -0.31
CA LEU A 86 5.45 28.86 0.85
C LEU A 86 5.62 30.26 1.43
N THR A 87 6.86 30.76 1.54
CA THR A 87 7.10 32.12 2.04
C THR A 87 6.53 33.17 1.09
N MET A 88 6.66 32.98 -0.22
CA MET A 88 6.04 33.88 -1.22
C MET A 88 4.51 33.88 -1.11
N ALA A 89 3.88 32.71 -0.99
CA ALA A 89 2.43 32.62 -0.81
C ALA A 89 1.97 33.30 0.51
N GLN A 90 2.73 33.12 1.59
CA GLN A 90 2.44 33.75 2.88
C GLN A 90 2.60 35.28 2.81
N HIS A 91 3.58 35.78 2.06
CA HIS A 91 3.75 37.21 1.82
C HIS A 91 2.58 37.78 0.99
N ALA A 92 2.21 37.13 -0.11
CA ALA A 92 1.07 37.54 -0.93
C ALA A 92 -0.23 37.63 -0.10
N ALA A 93 -0.52 36.61 0.72
CA ALA A 93 -1.69 36.62 1.59
C ALA A 93 -1.66 37.74 2.64
N ARG A 94 -0.48 38.07 3.18
CA ARG A 94 -0.31 39.19 4.11
C ARG A 94 -0.55 40.53 3.45
N ASP A 95 -0.07 40.71 2.23
CA ASP A 95 -0.23 41.95 1.49
C ASP A 95 -1.69 42.15 1.05
N GLU A 96 -2.39 41.07 0.69
CA GLU A 96 -3.83 41.10 0.44
C GLU A 96 -4.63 41.50 1.70
N LEU A 97 -4.32 40.91 2.85
CA LEU A 97 -4.97 41.27 4.11
C LEU A 97 -4.72 42.75 4.47
N ARG A 98 -3.50 43.26 4.25
CA ARG A 98 -3.21 44.69 4.44
C ARG A 98 -4.03 45.57 3.49
N ALA A 99 -4.15 45.20 2.22
CA ALA A 99 -4.94 45.94 1.25
C ALA A 99 -6.43 45.98 1.65
N GLN A 100 -6.97 44.86 2.15
CA GLN A 100 -8.34 44.79 2.67
C GLN A 100 -8.53 45.69 3.90
N MET A 101 -7.58 45.70 4.84
CA MET A 101 -7.67 46.59 6.01
C MET A 101 -7.65 48.07 5.61
N LEU A 102 -6.76 48.48 4.70
CA LEU A 102 -6.70 49.86 4.21
C LEU A 102 -8.01 50.26 3.50
N SER A 103 -8.60 49.34 2.72
CA SER A 103 -9.90 49.55 2.09
C SER A 103 -11.01 49.74 3.12
N LEU A 104 -11.03 48.92 4.18
CA LEU A 104 -12.03 49.01 5.24
C LEU A 104 -11.89 50.33 6.03
N GLU A 105 -10.65 50.73 6.33
CA GLU A 105 -10.37 51.99 7.00
C GLU A 105 -10.86 53.19 6.19
N ALA A 106 -10.64 53.20 4.88
CA ALA A 106 -11.16 54.22 3.98
C ALA A 106 -12.70 54.27 3.97
N GLN A 107 -13.38 53.11 4.03
CA GLN A 107 -14.84 53.05 4.13
C GLN A 107 -15.36 53.62 5.46
N ILE A 108 -14.69 53.31 6.57
CA ILE A 108 -15.04 53.84 7.89
C ILE A 108 -14.90 55.37 7.91
N GLN A 109 -13.79 55.90 7.38
CA GLN A 109 -13.58 57.34 7.28
C GLN A 109 -14.64 58.03 6.40
N ALA A 110 -15.00 57.42 5.27
CA ALA A 110 -16.06 57.93 4.40
C ALA A 110 -17.44 57.95 5.08
N LEU A 111 -17.77 56.91 5.86
CA LEU A 111 -18.99 56.88 6.66
C LEU A 111 -19.00 57.95 7.76
N ALA A 112 -17.87 58.15 8.44
CA ALA A 112 -17.72 59.19 9.47
C ALA A 112 -17.96 60.61 8.91
N LEU A 113 -17.44 60.90 7.70
CA LEU A 113 -17.69 62.18 7.03
C LEU A 113 -19.17 62.38 6.67
N ARG A 114 -19.87 61.33 6.20
CA ARG A 114 -21.30 61.40 5.90
C ARG A 114 -22.17 61.62 7.13
N ILE A 115 -21.81 61.04 8.28
CA ILE A 115 -22.56 61.21 9.53
C ILE A 115 -22.47 62.67 10.01
N ASN A 116 -21.32 63.33 9.85
CA ASN A 116 -21.16 64.74 10.23
C ASN A 116 -21.94 65.72 9.35
N ASP A 117 -22.29 65.35 8.11
CA ASP A 117 -23.12 66.19 7.22
C ASP A 117 -24.62 66.14 7.54
N VAL A 118 -25.09 65.13 8.29
CA VAL A 118 -26.51 64.97 8.67
C VAL A 118 -26.93 65.93 9.80
N ASP A 119 -25.98 66.52 10.53
CA ASP A 119 -26.25 67.42 11.66
C ASP A 119 -26.34 68.91 11.27
N ARG A 120 -26.35 69.24 9.97
CA ARG A 120 -26.70 70.59 9.51
C ARG A 120 -28.22 70.75 9.51
N PRO A 121 -28.80 71.70 10.29
CA PRO A 121 -30.23 71.94 10.28
C PRO A 121 -30.63 72.59 8.94
N GLN A 122 -31.02 71.75 7.98
CA GLN A 122 -31.52 72.19 6.70
C GLN A 122 -32.96 72.70 6.89
N ARG A 123 -33.07 74.03 7.02
CA ARG A 123 -34.33 74.77 7.03
C ARG A 123 -35.14 74.47 5.76
N ARG A 124 -36.38 74.00 5.97
CA ARG A 124 -37.56 74.04 5.07
C ARG A 124 -37.47 73.26 3.76
N SER A 125 -38.31 72.24 3.62
CA SER A 125 -39.52 72.32 2.78
C SER A 125 -40.39 71.08 2.98
N ARG A 126 -41.71 71.29 3.10
CA ARG A 126 -42.73 70.28 2.85
C ARG A 126 -42.57 69.80 1.40
N ASP A 127 -42.55 68.50 1.17
CA ASP A 127 -43.65 67.83 0.48
C ASP A 127 -43.50 66.30 0.54
N THR A 128 -44.66 65.68 0.74
CA THR A 128 -45.08 64.30 0.57
C THR A 128 -44.38 63.54 -0.57
N VAL A 129 -44.06 62.24 -0.36
CA VAL A 129 -44.60 61.08 -1.11
C VAL A 129 -43.86 59.76 -0.75
N ASN A 130 -44.68 58.71 -0.55
CA ASN A 130 -44.46 57.26 -0.64
C ASN A 130 -43.55 56.48 0.32
N LEU A 131 -44.23 55.75 1.21
CA LEU A 131 -43.83 54.44 1.74
C LEU A 131 -43.63 53.42 0.61
N VAL A 132 -42.43 52.87 0.48
CA VAL A 132 -42.20 51.58 -0.20
C VAL A 132 -41.13 50.78 0.56
N LEU A 133 -41.60 49.71 1.22
CA LEU A 133 -40.99 48.38 1.36
C LEU A 133 -39.51 48.27 1.84
N LEU A 134 -39.33 47.96 3.13
CA LEU A 134 -38.13 47.25 3.62
C LEU A 134 -38.49 45.79 3.90
N ILE A 135 -38.13 44.90 2.98
CA ILE A 135 -38.01 43.45 3.21
C ILE A 135 -36.52 43.19 3.46
N PRO A 136 -36.11 42.64 4.63
CA PRO A 136 -34.74 42.18 4.82
C PRO A 136 -34.56 40.77 4.24
N PRO A 137 -33.43 40.47 3.56
CA PRO A 137 -33.13 39.11 3.13
C PRO A 137 -32.57 38.28 4.30
N PRO A 138 -32.74 36.94 4.27
CA PRO A 138 -32.10 36.03 5.20
C PRO A 138 -30.63 35.80 4.79
N PHE A 139 -29.88 35.14 5.68
CA PHE A 139 -28.63 34.38 5.46
C PHE A 139 -27.52 34.76 6.45
N LEU A 140 -27.48 34.00 7.55
CA LEU A 140 -26.25 33.64 8.23
C LEU A 140 -25.75 32.32 7.63
N PRO A 141 -24.44 32.19 7.38
CA PRO A 141 -23.75 30.98 7.76
C PRO A 141 -22.69 31.30 8.82
N SER A 142 -22.86 30.61 9.95
CA SER A 142 -21.85 30.34 10.96
C SER A 142 -20.56 29.79 10.32
N LEU A 143 -19.42 30.38 10.64
CA LEU A 143 -18.10 29.76 10.45
C LEU A 143 -17.19 30.17 11.61
N ALA A 144 -17.14 29.28 12.59
CA ALA A 144 -16.13 29.28 13.63
C ALA A 144 -14.73 29.07 13.04
N PRO A 145 -13.67 29.66 13.61
CA PRO A 145 -12.31 29.32 13.23
C PRO A 145 -11.97 27.94 13.79
N ALA A 146 -11.77 26.96 12.88
CA ALA A 146 -11.13 25.71 13.23
C ALA A 146 -9.66 25.99 13.56
N ILE A 147 -9.33 26.00 14.85
CA ILE A 147 -7.96 25.90 15.34
C ILE A 147 -7.44 24.53 14.90
N VAL A 148 -6.56 24.51 13.91
CA VAL A 148 -5.77 23.33 13.56
C VAL A 148 -4.74 23.13 14.67
N HIS A 149 -5.12 22.33 15.66
CA HIS A 149 -4.21 21.80 16.68
C HIS A 149 -3.36 20.71 16.01
N ILE A 150 -2.17 21.06 15.52
CA ILE A 150 -1.14 20.09 15.13
C ILE A 150 -0.55 19.52 16.42
N SER A 151 -1.14 18.45 16.95
CA SER A 151 -0.49 17.63 17.97
C SER A 151 0.56 16.76 17.29
N ASN A 152 1.81 17.24 17.30
CA ASN A 152 2.99 16.38 17.20
C ASN A 152 3.23 15.74 18.57
N GLU A 153 2.77 14.51 18.77
CA GLU A 153 3.25 13.66 19.87
C GLU A 153 3.64 12.27 19.34
N THR A 154 4.86 12.19 18.80
CA THR A 154 5.65 10.95 18.88
C THR A 154 6.18 10.83 20.30
N SER A 155 5.38 10.22 21.18
CA SER A 155 5.86 9.76 22.49
C SER A 155 6.18 8.27 22.41
N VAL A 156 7.48 7.99 22.42
CA VAL A 156 8.06 6.67 22.66
C VAL A 156 7.75 6.29 24.11
N ARG A 157 6.98 5.22 24.35
CA ARG A 157 6.98 4.55 25.66
C ARG A 157 6.86 3.03 25.55
N LEU A 158 7.96 2.37 25.95
CA LEU A 158 8.02 1.01 26.48
C LEU A 158 7.09 0.85 27.70
N GLY A 159 6.49 -0.33 27.86
CA GLY A 159 6.00 -0.77 29.19
C GLY A 159 4.85 -1.78 29.20
N ILE A 160 5.19 -3.08 29.23
CA ILE A 160 4.77 -4.10 30.21
C ILE A 160 3.26 -4.24 30.58
N ALA A 161 2.70 -5.35 30.09
CA ALA A 161 1.95 -6.42 30.77
C ALA A 161 0.55 -6.26 31.42
N THR A 162 -0.23 -7.32 31.14
CA THR A 162 -1.05 -8.18 32.04
C THR A 162 -2.53 -7.88 32.31
N THR A 163 -3.30 -9.00 32.37
CA THR A 163 -4.52 -9.26 33.20
C THR A 163 -5.86 -8.87 32.55
N ILE A 164 -6.98 -9.62 32.61
CA ILE A 164 -7.40 -11.03 32.83
C ILE A 164 -8.94 -10.97 32.70
N GLU A 165 -9.57 -12.05 32.18
CA GLU A 165 -10.96 -12.50 32.39
C GLU A 165 -12.13 -11.50 32.13
N ASP A 166 -13.41 -11.84 31.99
CA ASP A 166 -14.17 -13.10 32.07
C ASP A 166 -15.48 -12.92 31.27
N GLY A 167 -16.13 -14.03 30.95
CA GLY A 167 -17.59 -14.17 31.03
C GLY A 167 -18.49 -13.40 30.05
N MET A 168 -19.13 -14.12 29.13
CA MET A 168 -20.51 -14.60 29.40
C MET A 168 -21.12 -15.35 28.21
N TYR A 169 -21.97 -16.28 28.60
CA TYR A 169 -22.53 -17.40 27.87
C TYR A 169 -24.04 -17.18 27.70
N ILE A 170 -24.59 -17.19 26.48
CA ILE A 170 -26.00 -17.54 26.21
C ILE A 170 -26.11 -18.19 24.81
N PRO A 171 -26.62 -19.43 24.69
CA PRO A 171 -27.01 -20.09 23.44
C PRO A 171 -28.56 -20.17 23.31
N PRO A 172 -29.12 -20.99 22.41
CA PRO A 172 -29.20 -20.83 20.95
C PRO A 172 -30.68 -20.80 20.50
N ASP A 173 -30.97 -20.47 19.23
CA ASP A 173 -32.23 -20.95 18.64
C ASP A 173 -32.08 -21.40 17.18
N GLN A 174 -32.90 -22.41 16.91
CA GLN A 174 -32.93 -23.39 15.84
C GLN A 174 -33.55 -22.76 14.57
N SER A 175 -33.20 -23.16 13.34
CA SER A 175 -33.92 -24.22 12.61
C SER A 175 -33.58 -24.15 11.09
N PRO A 176 -33.93 -25.17 10.27
CA PRO A 176 -33.17 -25.60 9.10
C PRO A 176 -33.91 -25.44 7.75
N PHE A 177 -33.19 -25.29 6.62
CA PHE A 177 -33.66 -25.68 5.27
C PHE A 177 -32.45 -26.03 4.37
N GLN A 178 -32.25 -27.31 4.00
CA GLN A 178 -32.70 -27.98 2.75
C GLN A 178 -32.19 -27.29 1.47
N THR A 179 -31.09 -27.78 0.87
CA THR A 179 -31.00 -28.79 -0.22
C THR A 179 -31.76 -28.43 -1.50
N HIS A 180 -31.02 -28.06 -2.55
CA HIS A 180 -31.28 -28.51 -3.93
C HIS A 180 -29.96 -28.54 -4.73
N PRO A 181 -29.72 -29.60 -5.53
CA PRO A 181 -28.63 -29.65 -6.50
C PRO A 181 -29.15 -29.17 -7.87
N PHE A 182 -28.32 -28.52 -8.67
CA PHE A 182 -28.57 -28.49 -10.11
C PHE A 182 -27.30 -28.61 -10.94
N SER A 183 -27.44 -29.46 -11.95
CA SER A 183 -26.42 -30.08 -12.75
C SER A 183 -25.84 -29.19 -13.83
N ALA A 184 -24.65 -29.64 -14.25
CA ALA A 184 -23.92 -29.33 -15.46
C ALA A 184 -24.78 -29.14 -16.72
N SER A 185 -24.32 -28.24 -17.59
CA SER A 185 -24.38 -28.48 -19.03
C SER A 185 -23.16 -27.84 -19.70
N THR A 186 -22.44 -28.74 -20.36
CA THR A 186 -21.39 -28.56 -21.36
C THR A 186 -22.00 -27.96 -22.63
N GLU A 187 -21.33 -27.02 -23.28
CA GLU A 187 -21.38 -26.96 -24.74
C GLU A 187 -20.15 -26.25 -25.32
N GLN A 188 -19.42 -27.02 -26.14
CA GLN A 188 -18.35 -26.59 -27.03
C GLN A 188 -18.98 -25.99 -28.28
N HIS A 189 -18.42 -24.90 -28.80
CA HIS A 189 -18.39 -24.68 -30.26
C HIS A 189 -17.11 -23.95 -30.69
N ALA A 190 -16.65 -24.35 -31.86
CA ALA A 190 -15.35 -24.15 -32.48
C ALA A 190 -15.20 -22.76 -33.18
N PRO A 191 -14.01 -22.43 -33.72
CA PRO A 191 -13.64 -21.07 -34.11
C PRO A 191 -13.94 -20.77 -35.59
N GLY A 192 -14.39 -19.54 -35.85
CA GLY A 192 -14.47 -18.96 -37.19
C GLY A 192 -13.43 -17.85 -37.35
N SER A 193 -12.44 -18.08 -38.20
CA SER A 193 -11.58 -17.05 -38.78
C SER A 193 -12.39 -16.17 -39.76
N THR A 194 -11.97 -14.93 -40.01
CA THR A 194 -11.69 -14.37 -41.36
C THR A 194 -11.63 -12.83 -41.36
N SER A 195 -10.54 -12.34 -41.96
CA SER A 195 -10.40 -11.12 -42.79
C SER A 195 -10.23 -9.72 -42.20
N LEU A 196 -9.02 -9.23 -42.45
CA LEU A 196 -8.59 -7.86 -42.76
C LEU A 196 -9.62 -7.02 -43.55
N SER A 197 -9.67 -5.72 -43.25
CA SER A 197 -9.95 -4.70 -44.26
C SER A 197 -9.28 -3.37 -43.89
N MET A 198 -8.48 -2.86 -44.83
CA MET A 198 -7.95 -1.50 -44.85
C MET A 198 -9.05 -0.50 -45.23
N ALA A 199 -9.00 0.71 -44.69
CA ALA A 199 -9.15 1.95 -45.46
C ALA A 199 -8.75 3.17 -44.61
N SER A 200 -7.91 4.00 -45.19
CA SER A 200 -7.50 5.33 -44.74
C SER A 200 -8.53 6.35 -45.21
N VAL A 201 -8.96 7.29 -44.35
CA VAL A 201 -9.61 8.54 -44.78
C VAL A 201 -9.11 9.69 -43.90
N ILE A 202 -8.71 10.76 -44.58
CA ILE A 202 -8.12 11.99 -44.10
C ILE A 202 -9.24 13.00 -43.75
N SER A 203 -9.10 13.65 -42.58
CA SER A 203 -9.50 15.00 -42.08
C SER A 203 -10.78 15.70 -42.61
N PRO A 204 -11.52 16.48 -41.77
CA PRO A 204 -11.07 17.84 -41.42
C PRO A 204 -11.37 18.34 -40.00
N SER A 205 -10.63 19.39 -39.66
CA SER A 205 -10.63 20.18 -38.44
C SER A 205 -11.96 20.90 -38.17
N SER A 206 -12.46 20.78 -36.95
CA SER A 206 -13.47 21.70 -36.40
C SER A 206 -13.12 22.06 -34.97
N SER A 207 -12.67 23.30 -34.81
CA SER A 207 -12.42 24.03 -33.59
C SER A 207 -13.73 24.47 -32.92
N THR A 208 -13.92 24.15 -31.64
CA THR A 208 -14.81 24.85 -30.67
C THR A 208 -14.46 24.41 -29.23
N PRO A 209 -14.84 25.18 -28.18
CA PRO A 209 -13.89 25.64 -27.17
C PRO A 209 -13.88 24.86 -25.86
N SER A 210 -12.69 24.83 -25.25
CA SER A 210 -12.39 25.07 -23.83
C SER A 210 -13.51 24.73 -22.83
N ALA A 211 -13.62 23.45 -22.48
CA ALA A 211 -14.12 23.03 -21.18
C ALA A 211 -12.90 22.83 -20.26
N SER A 212 -12.78 23.69 -19.26
CA SER A 212 -11.75 23.69 -18.23
C SER A 212 -11.83 22.39 -17.40
N GLN A 213 -11.15 21.33 -17.85
CA GLN A 213 -10.87 20.16 -17.00
C GLN A 213 -9.61 20.43 -16.16
N PRO A 214 -9.61 20.04 -14.87
CA PRO A 214 -8.52 20.37 -13.96
C PRO A 214 -7.27 19.54 -14.33
N ALA A 215 -6.26 20.20 -14.89
CA ALA A 215 -4.96 19.61 -15.23
C ALA A 215 -4.16 19.11 -14.00
N SER A 216 -4.65 19.31 -12.78
CA SER A 216 -3.99 18.93 -11.53
C SER A 216 -3.96 17.42 -11.27
N SER A 217 -4.96 16.66 -11.76
CA SER A 217 -5.04 15.22 -11.46
C SER A 217 -3.90 14.40 -12.09
N SER A 218 -3.33 14.84 -13.22
CA SER A 218 -2.27 14.10 -13.91
C SER A 218 -0.92 14.15 -13.19
N VAL A 219 -0.57 15.26 -12.54
CA VAL A 219 0.75 15.42 -11.90
C VAL A 219 0.82 14.62 -10.61
N GLU A 220 -0.23 14.72 -9.79
CA GLU A 220 -0.32 14.00 -8.51
C GLU A 220 -0.41 12.48 -8.73
N GLN A 221 -1.19 12.04 -9.73
CA GLN A 221 -1.22 10.62 -10.14
C GLN A 221 0.16 10.13 -10.57
N THR A 222 0.87 10.90 -11.38
CA THR A 222 2.21 10.51 -11.85
C THR A 222 3.19 10.38 -10.68
N ALA A 223 3.16 11.34 -9.74
CA ALA A 223 3.98 11.28 -8.53
C ALA A 223 3.64 10.07 -7.66
N ALA A 224 2.35 9.79 -7.44
CA ALA A 224 1.89 8.63 -6.68
C ALA A 224 2.30 7.31 -7.35
N TRP A 225 2.22 7.22 -8.68
CA TRP A 225 2.66 6.04 -9.42
C TRP A 225 4.17 5.82 -9.33
N ASN A 226 4.96 6.88 -9.40
CA ASN A 226 6.41 6.80 -9.26
C ASN A 226 6.81 6.30 -7.85
N LEU A 227 6.09 6.72 -6.81
CA LEU A 227 6.31 6.22 -5.46
C LEU A 227 6.02 4.71 -5.35
N LEU A 228 4.96 4.22 -6.01
CA LEU A 228 4.69 2.79 -6.08
C LEU A 228 5.77 2.02 -6.84
N SER A 229 6.24 2.57 -7.96
CA SER A 229 7.29 1.98 -8.80
C SER A 229 8.66 1.95 -8.12
N LEU A 230 8.90 2.85 -7.16
CA LEU A 230 10.09 2.82 -6.30
C LEU A 230 10.01 1.68 -5.26
N ARG A 231 8.81 1.40 -4.73
CA ARG A 231 8.60 0.42 -3.66
C ARG A 231 8.42 -1.00 -4.18
N TYR A 232 7.80 -1.16 -5.35
CA TYR A 232 7.44 -2.46 -5.91
C TYR A 232 7.94 -2.59 -7.34
N THR A 233 8.34 -3.80 -7.73
CA THR A 233 8.82 -4.05 -9.09
C THR A 233 7.69 -3.90 -10.11
N ASP A 234 8.02 -3.37 -11.29
CA ASP A 234 7.05 -3.18 -12.40
C ASP A 234 6.29 -4.46 -12.73
N ALA A 235 6.97 -5.61 -12.71
CA ALA A 235 6.37 -6.90 -12.98
C ALA A 235 5.22 -7.23 -12.01
N ARG A 236 5.33 -6.83 -10.73
CA ARG A 236 4.28 -7.03 -9.72
C ARG A 236 3.18 -5.98 -9.86
N LEU A 237 3.53 -4.72 -10.11
CA LEU A 237 2.54 -3.65 -10.30
C LEU A 237 1.60 -3.94 -11.46
N ARG A 238 2.12 -4.48 -12.58
CA ARG A 238 1.33 -4.89 -13.75
C ARG A 238 0.39 -6.07 -13.51
N ARG A 239 0.56 -6.82 -12.42
CA ARG A 239 -0.37 -7.92 -12.06
C ARG A 239 -1.67 -7.40 -11.47
N HIS A 240 -1.70 -6.16 -10.98
CA HIS A 240 -2.90 -5.56 -10.42
C HIS A 240 -3.50 -4.55 -11.39
N THR A 241 -4.83 -4.47 -11.37
CA THR A 241 -5.54 -3.29 -11.85
C THR A 241 -5.66 -2.30 -10.70
N TRP A 242 -5.52 -1.02 -10.99
CA TRP A 242 -5.48 0.05 -10.00
C TRP A 242 -6.62 1.02 -10.23
N ASP A 243 -7.28 1.47 -9.16
CA ASP A 243 -8.19 2.61 -9.25
C ASP A 243 -7.56 3.80 -8.52
N TRP A 244 -7.67 4.97 -9.13
CA TRP A 244 -7.32 6.22 -8.47
C TRP A 244 -8.44 6.61 -7.49
N ILE A 245 -8.09 6.81 -6.22
CA ILE A 245 -9.02 7.27 -5.20
C ILE A 245 -8.70 8.72 -4.87
N GLU A 246 -9.44 9.65 -5.47
CA GLU A 246 -9.21 11.09 -5.38
C GLU A 246 -9.20 11.59 -3.92
N ALA A 247 -10.13 11.11 -3.09
CA ALA A 247 -10.20 11.46 -1.67
C ALA A 247 -8.94 11.07 -0.86
N MET A 248 -8.11 10.16 -1.38
CA MET A 248 -6.89 9.69 -0.73
C MET A 248 -5.63 10.06 -1.50
N ASN A 249 -5.78 10.75 -2.64
CA ASN A 249 -4.70 11.09 -3.55
C ASN A 249 -3.74 9.90 -3.82
N SER A 250 -4.30 8.70 -3.99
CA SER A 250 -3.50 7.48 -4.09
C SER A 250 -4.18 6.40 -4.93
N PHE A 251 -3.35 5.53 -5.52
CA PHE A 251 -3.82 4.34 -6.23
C PHE A 251 -4.15 3.22 -5.25
N LEU A 252 -5.31 2.60 -5.44
CA LEU A 252 -5.78 1.45 -4.66
C LEU A 252 -5.80 0.20 -5.56
N PRO A 253 -5.06 -0.87 -5.23
CA PRO A 253 -5.06 -2.09 -6.04
C PRO A 253 -6.40 -2.82 -5.93
N LYS A 254 -6.82 -3.49 -7.01
CA LYS A 254 -7.84 -4.55 -6.97
C LYS A 254 -7.13 -5.86 -6.72
N TYR A 255 -7.42 -6.46 -5.57
CA TYR A 255 -6.87 -7.76 -5.22
C TYR A 255 -7.99 -8.76 -4.93
N ASP A 256 -7.95 -9.87 -5.66
CA ASP A 256 -8.73 -11.06 -5.36
C ASP A 256 -7.81 -12.14 -4.80
N PHE A 257 -8.25 -12.77 -3.71
CA PHE A 257 -7.53 -13.88 -3.10
C PHE A 257 -7.26 -14.98 -4.13
N GLN A 258 -6.00 -15.41 -4.20
CA GLN A 258 -5.58 -16.42 -5.15
C GLN A 258 -6.12 -17.80 -4.70
N PRO A 259 -6.41 -18.70 -5.65
CA PRO A 259 -6.77 -20.07 -5.31
C PRO A 259 -5.58 -20.78 -4.67
N VAL A 260 -5.76 -21.27 -3.45
CA VAL A 260 -4.75 -21.99 -2.67
C VAL A 260 -5.09 -23.47 -2.63
N LYS A 261 -4.09 -24.34 -2.82
CA LYS A 261 -4.27 -25.80 -2.77
C LYS A 261 -3.81 -26.37 -1.44
N LYS A 262 -2.84 -25.72 -0.80
CA LYS A 262 -2.23 -26.10 0.46
C LYS A 262 -2.50 -25.05 1.53
N ILE A 263 -2.49 -25.46 2.79
CA ILE A 263 -2.66 -24.54 3.92
C ILE A 263 -1.46 -23.58 3.98
N THR A 264 -0.26 -24.09 3.73
CA THR A 264 0.99 -23.34 3.66
C THR A 264 1.03 -22.32 2.51
N ASP A 265 0.22 -22.48 1.46
CA ASP A 265 0.08 -21.47 0.40
C ASP A 265 -0.53 -20.17 0.97
N ILE A 266 -1.40 -20.25 1.99
CA ILE A 266 -1.96 -19.05 2.66
C ILE A 266 -0.84 -18.20 3.27
N TRP A 267 0.12 -18.85 3.95
CA TRP A 267 1.25 -18.14 4.53
C TRP A 267 2.14 -17.53 3.44
N THR A 268 2.35 -18.25 2.35
CA THR A 268 3.13 -17.76 1.20
C THR A 268 2.47 -16.54 0.59
N GLU A 269 1.14 -16.55 0.40
CA GLU A 269 0.38 -15.39 -0.06
C GLU A 269 0.47 -14.20 0.90
N TRP A 270 0.43 -14.45 2.22
CA TRP A 270 0.59 -13.43 3.24
C TRP A 270 1.97 -12.79 3.21
N ALA A 271 3.03 -13.59 3.23
CA ALA A 271 4.40 -13.12 3.42
C ALA A 271 5.03 -12.60 2.12
N THR A 272 4.95 -13.36 1.03
CA THR A 272 5.65 -13.06 -0.23
C THR A 272 4.72 -12.76 -1.39
N GLY A 273 3.44 -13.14 -1.28
CA GLY A 273 2.49 -13.11 -2.38
C GLY A 273 2.54 -14.38 -3.23
N LEU A 274 1.48 -14.63 -3.99
CA LEU A 274 1.37 -15.74 -4.93
C LEU A 274 1.28 -15.23 -6.36
N ASN A 275 1.76 -16.03 -7.33
CA ASN A 275 1.65 -15.74 -8.77
C ASN A 275 2.19 -14.36 -9.21
N GLY A 276 3.15 -13.81 -8.48
CA GLY A 276 3.73 -12.49 -8.74
C GLY A 276 2.86 -11.31 -8.31
N PHE A 277 1.76 -11.54 -7.59
CA PHE A 277 0.97 -10.47 -6.99
C PHE A 277 1.68 -9.86 -5.76
N LEU A 278 1.10 -8.78 -5.24
CA LEU A 278 1.52 -8.19 -3.97
C LEU A 278 1.16 -9.14 -2.84
N SER A 279 1.98 -9.20 -1.79
CA SER A 279 1.67 -10.01 -0.63
C SER A 279 0.55 -9.37 0.17
N ILE A 280 -0.24 -10.17 0.88
CA ILE A 280 -1.34 -9.59 1.67
C ILE A 280 -0.77 -8.70 2.80
N ARG A 281 0.43 -9.01 3.31
CA ARG A 281 1.13 -8.15 4.25
C ARG A 281 1.44 -6.77 3.64
N GLU A 282 1.97 -6.71 2.42
CA GLU A 282 2.21 -5.45 1.73
C GLU A 282 0.91 -4.69 1.46
N LEU A 283 -0.18 -5.39 1.17
CA LEU A 283 -1.51 -4.79 0.98
C LEU A 283 -2.04 -4.16 2.29
N GLU A 284 -1.91 -4.85 3.42
CA GLU A 284 -2.24 -4.30 4.75
C GLU A 284 -1.34 -3.12 5.12
N GLU A 285 -0.02 -3.22 4.90
CA GLU A 285 0.92 -2.13 5.23
C GLU A 285 0.72 -0.89 4.35
N GLY A 286 0.39 -1.08 3.07
CA GLY A 286 0.20 0.03 2.12
C GLY A 286 -1.19 0.69 2.22
N TRP A 287 -2.24 -0.11 2.47
CA TRP A 287 -3.63 0.34 2.33
C TRP A 287 -4.55 -0.05 3.50
N ASN A 288 -4.02 -0.72 4.54
CA ASN A 288 -4.78 -1.21 5.70
C ASN A 288 -6.00 -2.05 5.27
N SER A 289 -7.18 -1.82 5.84
CA SER A 289 -8.40 -2.51 5.46
C SER A 289 -8.99 -2.07 4.10
N ARG A 290 -8.49 -0.98 3.50
CA ARG A 290 -9.12 -0.34 2.33
C ARG A 290 -8.97 -1.13 1.05
N TRP A 291 -7.88 -1.90 0.88
CA TRP A 291 -7.69 -2.74 -0.31
C TRP A 291 -8.81 -3.78 -0.48
N LYS A 292 -9.56 -4.09 0.60
CA LYS A 292 -10.71 -5.01 0.59
C LYS A 292 -11.96 -4.42 -0.05
N ARG A 293 -12.00 -3.09 -0.29
CA ARG A 293 -13.05 -2.37 -1.05
C ARG A 293 -14.48 -2.70 -0.61
N ASP A 294 -14.67 -2.88 0.69
CA ASP A 294 -15.93 -3.36 1.30
C ASP A 294 -16.56 -4.64 0.72
N SER A 295 -15.80 -5.40 -0.08
CA SER A 295 -16.27 -6.64 -0.69
C SER A 295 -16.50 -7.71 0.39
N ARG A 296 -17.75 -8.16 0.52
CA ARG A 296 -18.15 -9.23 1.45
C ARG A 296 -17.34 -10.51 1.20
N LYS A 297 -17.12 -10.87 -0.06
CA LYS A 297 -16.33 -12.05 -0.46
C LYS A 297 -14.90 -11.96 0.06
N ILE A 298 -14.22 -10.84 -0.18
CA ILE A 298 -12.84 -10.61 0.27
C ILE A 298 -12.79 -10.58 1.81
N LYS A 299 -13.72 -9.88 2.47
CA LYS A 299 -13.78 -9.83 3.94
C LYS A 299 -13.96 -11.22 4.57
N SER A 300 -14.86 -12.03 4.04
CA SER A 300 -15.07 -13.39 4.53
C SER A 300 -13.86 -14.30 4.32
N GLU A 301 -13.19 -14.20 3.18
CA GLU A 301 -11.99 -14.99 2.88
C GLU A 301 -10.80 -14.53 3.74
N TRP A 302 -10.62 -13.22 3.91
CA TRP A 302 -9.64 -12.64 4.83
C TRP A 302 -9.85 -13.14 6.26
N SER A 303 -11.10 -13.14 6.75
CA SER A 303 -11.41 -13.64 8.09
C SER A 303 -10.90 -15.06 8.31
N ARG A 304 -11.10 -15.96 7.33
CA ARG A 304 -10.58 -17.34 7.37
C ARG A 304 -9.07 -17.40 7.33
N ARG A 305 -8.44 -16.79 6.31
CA ARG A 305 -6.98 -16.84 6.10
C ARG A 305 -6.21 -16.18 7.25
N SER A 306 -6.76 -15.12 7.85
CA SER A 306 -6.17 -14.43 9.00
C SER A 306 -6.02 -15.34 10.24
N LYS A 307 -6.86 -16.36 10.39
CA LYS A 307 -6.72 -17.34 11.49
C LYS A 307 -5.53 -18.26 11.29
N VAL A 308 -5.28 -18.69 10.05
CA VAL A 308 -4.09 -19.49 9.70
C VAL A 308 -2.81 -18.66 9.89
N ILE A 309 -2.83 -17.39 9.47
CA ILE A 309 -1.70 -16.46 9.68
C ILE A 309 -1.40 -16.30 11.18
N LYS A 310 -2.41 -15.99 11.99
CA LYS A 310 -2.27 -15.84 13.44
C LYS A 310 -1.81 -17.13 14.13
N LEU A 311 -2.26 -18.29 13.64
CA LEU A 311 -1.81 -19.59 14.12
C LEU A 311 -0.30 -19.74 13.89
N ILE A 312 0.20 -19.47 12.68
CA ILE A 312 1.63 -19.60 12.35
C ILE A 312 2.47 -18.60 13.14
N GLU A 313 2.01 -17.34 13.26
CA GLU A 313 2.67 -16.33 14.10
C GLU A 313 2.69 -16.77 15.58
N GLY A 314 1.62 -17.37 16.07
CA GLY A 314 1.56 -17.92 17.42
C GLY A 314 2.53 -19.09 17.62
N LEU A 315 2.67 -19.97 16.63
CA LEU A 315 3.63 -21.07 16.67
C LEU A 315 5.07 -20.55 16.72
N GLN A 316 5.41 -19.52 15.94
CA GLN A 316 6.74 -18.89 15.96
C GLN A 316 7.11 -18.25 17.29
N LYS A 317 6.12 -17.85 18.10
CA LYS A 317 6.36 -17.29 19.43
C LYS A 317 6.73 -18.36 20.47
N LYS A 318 6.58 -19.65 20.15
CA LYS A 318 6.97 -20.75 21.04
C LYS A 318 8.50 -20.90 21.07
N PRO A 319 9.09 -21.28 22.22
CA PRO A 319 10.54 -21.49 22.30
C PRO A 319 10.96 -22.63 21.36
N ASN A 320 12.07 -22.44 20.65
CA ASN A 320 12.60 -23.37 19.64
C ASN A 320 11.72 -23.58 18.39
N TRP A 321 10.74 -22.69 18.16
CA TRP A 321 9.97 -22.68 16.92
C TRP A 321 10.46 -21.58 15.99
N ASN A 322 10.80 -21.96 14.76
CA ASN A 322 11.04 -21.03 13.66
C ASN A 322 9.96 -21.20 12.58
N LEU A 323 9.97 -20.32 11.59
CA LEU A 323 8.99 -20.36 10.49
C LEU A 323 8.98 -21.72 9.78
N GLU A 324 10.15 -22.27 9.46
CA GLU A 324 10.26 -23.51 8.70
C GLU A 324 9.64 -24.70 9.47
N LEU A 325 9.91 -24.78 10.77
CA LEU A 325 9.30 -25.78 11.64
C LEU A 325 7.78 -25.63 11.72
N ALA A 326 7.28 -24.41 11.86
CA ALA A 326 5.84 -24.14 11.90
C ALA A 326 5.14 -24.60 10.62
N LEU A 327 5.73 -24.31 9.46
CA LEU A 327 5.21 -24.74 8.17
C LEU A 327 5.33 -26.27 7.98
N ARG A 328 6.43 -26.88 8.42
CA ARG A 328 6.62 -28.34 8.40
C ARG A 328 5.56 -29.04 9.23
N PHE A 329 5.34 -28.58 10.46
CA PHE A 329 4.29 -29.07 11.35
C PHE A 329 2.90 -29.04 10.68
N ILE A 330 2.53 -27.91 10.08
CA ILE A 330 1.23 -27.77 9.39
C ILE A 330 1.12 -28.75 8.22
N ARG A 331 2.18 -28.86 7.42
CA ARG A 331 2.22 -29.75 6.24
C ARG A 331 2.06 -31.21 6.65
N GLU A 332 2.86 -31.69 7.58
CA GLU A 332 2.88 -33.10 7.98
C GLU A 332 1.63 -33.49 8.78
N THR A 333 1.13 -32.58 9.61
CA THR A 333 0.04 -32.88 10.55
C THR A 333 -1.34 -32.68 9.95
N TYR A 334 -1.52 -31.68 9.07
CA TYR A 334 -2.84 -31.27 8.59
C TYR A 334 -2.98 -31.36 7.07
N GLU A 335 -1.96 -31.03 6.26
CA GLU A 335 -2.11 -31.11 4.81
C GLU A 335 -2.18 -32.56 4.29
N MET A 336 -1.53 -33.50 4.98
CA MET A 336 -1.56 -34.93 4.63
C MET A 336 -2.79 -35.66 5.20
N ASP A 337 -3.52 -35.04 6.12
CA ASP A 337 -4.68 -35.65 6.76
C ASP A 337 -5.92 -35.57 5.84
N ARG A 338 -6.59 -36.71 5.64
CA ARG A 338 -7.82 -36.79 4.85
C ARG A 338 -8.95 -35.94 5.42
N GLN A 339 -8.95 -35.67 6.72
CA GLN A 339 -9.94 -34.80 7.37
C GLN A 339 -9.85 -33.35 6.86
N PHE A 340 -8.63 -32.90 6.52
CA PHE A 340 -8.35 -31.54 6.07
C PHE A 340 -7.94 -31.50 4.59
N ASN A 341 -8.56 -32.36 3.77
CA ASN A 341 -8.29 -32.47 2.33
C ASN A 341 -8.57 -31.19 1.50
N THR A 342 -9.13 -30.15 2.12
CA THR A 342 -9.28 -28.83 1.53
C THR A 342 -8.86 -27.77 2.52
N VAL A 343 -8.23 -26.71 2.02
CA VAL A 343 -7.81 -25.55 2.83
C VAL A 343 -9.01 -24.93 3.59
N ARG A 344 -10.18 -24.93 2.95
CA ARG A 344 -11.44 -24.46 3.54
C ARG A 344 -11.79 -25.23 4.82
N LYS A 345 -11.76 -26.57 4.79
CA LYS A 345 -12.06 -27.40 5.96
C LYS A 345 -11.13 -27.11 7.13
N PHE A 346 -9.83 -26.92 6.84
CA PHE A 346 -8.88 -26.55 7.89
C PHE A 346 -9.18 -25.17 8.48
N CYS A 347 -9.49 -24.18 7.64
CA CYS A 347 -9.89 -22.85 8.11
C CYS A 347 -11.15 -22.91 8.99
N ASP A 348 -12.16 -23.66 8.56
CA ASP A 348 -13.41 -23.82 9.32
C ASP A 348 -13.16 -24.56 10.64
N TYR A 349 -12.25 -25.56 10.65
CA TYR A 349 -11.83 -26.27 11.87
C TYR A 349 -11.16 -25.36 12.90
N ILE A 350 -10.18 -24.54 12.50
CA ILE A 350 -9.51 -23.62 13.43
C ILE A 350 -10.38 -22.40 13.81
N GLN A 351 -11.39 -22.08 13.01
CA GLN A 351 -12.35 -21.01 13.29
C GLN A 351 -13.46 -21.45 14.26
N SER A 352 -13.80 -22.74 14.27
CA SER A 352 -14.83 -23.30 15.13
C SER A 352 -14.47 -23.15 16.61
N SER A 353 -15.18 -22.26 17.30
CA SER A 353 -15.08 -22.09 18.75
C SER A 353 -15.53 -23.33 19.52
N LYS A 354 -16.53 -24.06 18.98
CA LYS A 354 -17.10 -25.26 19.62
C LYS A 354 -16.10 -26.40 19.76
N THR A 355 -15.17 -26.53 18.83
CA THR A 355 -14.21 -27.63 18.79
C THR A 355 -12.85 -27.26 19.39
N GLY A 356 -12.65 -26.00 19.81
CA GLY A 356 -11.34 -25.52 20.27
C GLY A 356 -10.23 -25.79 19.25
N GLY A 357 -10.54 -25.71 17.95
CA GLY A 357 -9.64 -26.23 16.91
C GLY A 357 -8.27 -25.57 16.91
N LEU A 358 -8.22 -24.26 17.20
CA LEU A 358 -6.97 -23.52 17.37
C LEU A 358 -6.13 -24.06 18.54
N ASP A 359 -6.75 -24.27 19.70
CA ASP A 359 -6.08 -24.76 20.91
C ASP A 359 -5.62 -26.21 20.75
N ALA A 360 -6.41 -27.03 20.03
CA ALA A 360 -6.03 -28.38 19.66
C ALA A 360 -4.77 -28.39 18.78
N VAL A 361 -4.64 -27.44 17.85
CA VAL A 361 -3.42 -27.29 17.04
C VAL A 361 -2.23 -26.90 17.89
N PHE A 362 -2.39 -25.93 18.81
CA PHE A 362 -1.32 -25.55 19.74
C PHE A 362 -0.92 -26.70 20.67
N THR A 363 -1.88 -27.47 21.16
CA THR A 363 -1.63 -28.65 22.00
C THR A 363 -0.85 -29.71 21.23
N LYS A 364 -1.29 -30.02 20.00
CA LYS A 364 -0.62 -31.00 19.13
C LYS A 364 0.78 -30.55 18.71
N SER A 365 1.02 -29.25 18.59
CA SER A 365 2.35 -28.72 18.32
C SER A 365 3.33 -28.99 19.48
N CYS A 366 2.87 -29.14 20.74
CA CYS A 366 3.77 -29.44 21.87
C CYS A 366 4.40 -30.84 21.80
N THR A 367 3.76 -31.78 21.10
CA THR A 367 4.26 -33.15 20.94
C THR A 367 4.94 -33.38 19.59
N PHE A 368 4.98 -32.36 18.72
CA PHE A 368 5.64 -32.45 17.42
C PHE A 368 7.16 -32.38 17.60
N VAL A 369 7.86 -33.42 17.14
CA VAL A 369 9.31 -33.58 17.32
C VAL A 369 10.06 -32.75 16.28
N ASN A 370 11.14 -32.10 16.72
CA ASN A 370 12.06 -31.32 15.88
C ASN A 370 12.95 -32.16 14.98
#